data_AF-A0A524LN67-F1
#
_entry.id   AF-A0A524LN67-F1
#
_cell.length_a   1.000
_cell.length_b   1.000
_cell.length_c   1.000
_cell.angle_alpha   90.00
_cell.angle_beta   90.00
_cell.angle_gamma   90.00
#
_symmetry.space_group_name_H-M   'P 1'
#
loop_
_entity.id
_entity.type
_entity.pdbx_description
1 polymer ?
#
loop_
_entity_poly.entity_id
_entity_poly.type
_entity_poly.pdbx_seq_one_letter_code
_entity_poly.pdbx_strand_id
1 'polypeptide(L)'
;MVTCKLIFGNYMRLIMIFLLSTLAFSSVFYIAGETSRAEPETRAVWLSRDVVQSGSSRIYDTFRQLSSAGFNRVLVNVHYFGGTIYPSDVVETAGGSRQLPEYLGRDPLQECIDIGKEFDLEVVTWFEYGLMAYYSASDTGYSGPILALHPDWEAIDIYGQHWQNNQFGNFHWMDAAHPDVVKFITDLFCEVATNYPELGGIETDRIRYPGQDFSYSDTSVSLYTIQTGNLDPSTINPSHPEWPEWLNWREAQTTYLAGQIYKAVKRINPALHVSSAVAPPYMLNQRLKLQAWDVWADSGFIDALEPMLYVNDSDISNQLQESIAHVPPGFPLYPGVAYQGDASLEYQITTSRNVKTAGVTVWYYGDLTSSTYEMLTNGIFALPAALPHNDLISDDSDPLRFEQEGNWQPENEGFRGTSLTVQPGKGESVARWRHKISKTAPYHIFARWVSAPDRSTNALYRIQWANKLKEISVNQTANNGQWVHLLTDTIEFGQQVQVDLDNTADGTINADAIRLVIPKAFDILDINAPDSINLEIRFNRSLDKTEVENTGNYIINPDITIHNVYA
;
A
#
# COMPACT_ATOMS: atom_id res chain seq x y z
N MET A 1 18.00 33.50 -48.40
CA MET A 1 17.03 34.28 -49.20
C MET A 1 16.61 33.38 -50.36
N VAL A 2 15.36 32.90 -50.32
CA VAL A 2 14.48 32.40 -51.40
C VAL A 2 13.42 31.58 -50.67
N THR A 3 12.29 32.23 -50.47
CA THR A 3 11.03 31.64 -50.01
C THR A 3 10.27 31.26 -51.27
N CYS A 4 9.77 30.03 -51.37
CA CYS A 4 8.79 29.66 -52.40
C CYS A 4 7.62 28.93 -51.74
N LYS A 5 6.43 29.51 -51.96
CA LYS A 5 5.12 29.08 -51.49
C LYS A 5 4.34 28.66 -52.74
N LEU A 6 3.67 27.51 -52.72
CA LEU A 6 2.67 27.15 -53.73
C LEU A 6 1.52 26.39 -53.06
N ILE A 7 0.34 26.94 -53.27
CA ILE A 7 -1.00 26.48 -52.87
C ILE A 7 -1.63 25.82 -54.10
N PHE A 8 -2.53 24.85 -53.92
CA PHE A 8 -3.80 24.56 -54.65
C PHE A 8 -4.19 23.11 -54.27
N GLY A 9 -5.44 22.70 -54.02
CA GLY A 9 -6.76 23.32 -54.05
C GLY A 9 -7.79 22.23 -53.70
N ASN A 10 -8.90 22.61 -53.08
CA ASN A 10 -10.03 21.74 -52.73
C ASN A 10 -10.73 21.20 -53.99
N TYR A 11 -11.12 19.91 -54.01
CA TYR A 11 -12.37 19.47 -54.63
C TYR A 11 -13.00 18.28 -53.89
N MET A 12 -14.31 18.33 -53.83
CA MET A 12 -15.25 17.59 -53.00
C MET A 12 -16.21 16.81 -53.92
N ARG A 13 -16.76 15.67 -53.44
CA ARG A 13 -17.98 14.94 -53.90
C ARG A 13 -17.82 13.99 -55.11
N LEU A 14 -18.53 12.86 -55.28
CA LEU A 14 -19.49 12.01 -54.54
C LEU A 14 -19.70 10.71 -55.39
N ILE A 15 -19.97 9.56 -54.75
CA ILE A 15 -20.92 8.46 -55.15
C ILE A 15 -20.72 7.70 -56.50
N MET A 16 -20.53 6.36 -56.47
CA MET A 16 -21.60 5.34 -56.67
C MET A 16 -21.08 3.88 -56.77
N ILE A 17 -21.54 3.05 -55.81
CA ILE A 17 -21.94 1.62 -55.83
C ILE A 17 -21.69 0.79 -57.11
N PHE A 18 -20.99 -0.34 -56.96
CA PHE A 18 -21.33 -1.61 -57.63
C PHE A 18 -20.97 -2.82 -56.73
N LEU A 19 -21.94 -3.72 -56.55
CA LEU A 19 -21.91 -4.94 -55.73
C LEU A 19 -21.31 -6.14 -56.49
N LEU A 20 -20.87 -7.14 -55.70
CA LEU A 20 -20.70 -8.57 -55.99
C LEU A 20 -19.44 -9.01 -56.74
N SER A 21 -18.47 -9.55 -55.99
CA SER A 21 -18.32 -11.00 -55.78
C SER A 21 -16.86 -11.37 -55.50
N THR A 22 -16.57 -11.76 -54.27
CA THR A 22 -15.56 -12.78 -53.94
C THR A 22 -15.78 -13.18 -52.49
N LEU A 23 -16.26 -14.41 -52.33
CA LEU A 23 -16.33 -15.12 -51.07
C LEU A 23 -14.91 -15.22 -50.49
N ALA A 24 -14.56 -14.32 -49.57
CA ALA A 24 -13.48 -14.55 -48.63
C ALA A 24 -14.11 -15.13 -47.36
N PHE A 25 -13.75 -16.37 -47.06
CA PHE A 25 -13.93 -16.98 -45.75
C PHE A 25 -13.49 -15.97 -44.69
N SER A 26 -14.45 -15.36 -44.00
CA SER A 26 -14.21 -14.74 -42.70
C SER A 26 -13.99 -15.88 -41.71
N SER A 27 -12.75 -16.35 -41.62
CA SER A 27 -12.24 -16.90 -40.37
C SER A 27 -12.35 -15.78 -39.34
N VAL A 28 -13.47 -15.77 -38.61
CA VAL A 28 -13.61 -15.12 -37.32
C VAL A 28 -12.57 -15.79 -36.43
N PHE A 29 -11.36 -15.25 -36.41
CA PHE A 29 -10.49 -15.45 -35.28
C PHE A 29 -11.19 -14.76 -34.12
N TYR A 30 -11.76 -15.58 -33.24
CA TYR A 30 -12.01 -15.20 -31.86
C TYR A 30 -10.66 -14.73 -31.32
N ILE A 31 -10.43 -13.40 -31.33
CA ILE A 31 -9.46 -12.79 -30.44
C ILE A 31 -10.01 -13.08 -29.06
N ALA A 32 -9.47 -14.10 -28.39
CA ALA A 32 -9.63 -14.24 -26.96
C ALA A 32 -9.07 -12.94 -26.37
N GLY A 33 -9.96 -12.13 -25.80
CA GLY A 33 -9.66 -10.76 -25.41
C GLY A 33 -8.44 -10.69 -24.52
N GLU A 34 -7.54 -9.78 -24.87
CA GLU A 34 -6.61 -9.17 -23.92
C GLU A 34 -7.44 -8.75 -22.71
N THR A 35 -7.21 -9.37 -21.55
CA THR A 35 -7.76 -8.86 -20.29
C THR A 35 -7.06 -7.55 -20.00
N SER A 36 -7.65 -6.45 -20.43
CA SER A 36 -7.20 -5.09 -20.11
C SER A 36 -7.11 -4.95 -18.59
N ARG A 37 -5.96 -4.47 -18.11
CA ARG A 37 -5.70 -4.21 -16.68
C ARG A 37 -5.57 -2.69 -16.50
N ALA A 38 -6.14 -2.15 -15.43
CA ALA A 38 -5.97 -0.75 -15.09
C ALA A 38 -4.52 -0.46 -14.66
N GLU A 39 -4.16 0.83 -14.63
CA GLU A 39 -2.96 1.29 -13.94
C GLU A 39 -2.92 0.81 -12.48
N PRO A 40 -1.72 0.58 -11.90
CA PRO A 40 -1.61 0.24 -10.48
C PRO A 40 -2.31 1.28 -9.61
N GLU A 41 -3.20 0.82 -8.76
CA GLU A 41 -4.12 1.64 -7.97
C GLU A 41 -4.54 0.87 -6.73
N THR A 42 -4.37 1.48 -5.54
CA THR A 42 -4.97 0.95 -4.32
C THR A 42 -6.48 1.19 -4.35
N ARG A 43 -7.25 0.12 -4.22
CA ARG A 43 -8.71 0.15 -4.14
C ARG A 43 -9.08 -0.53 -2.83
N ALA A 44 -9.07 0.28 -1.78
CA ALA A 44 -9.19 -0.18 -0.42
C ALA A 44 -10.57 0.10 0.19
N VAL A 45 -10.92 -0.63 1.24
CA VAL A 45 -12.15 -0.42 2.01
C VAL A 45 -11.91 -0.69 3.48
N TRP A 46 -12.43 0.19 4.36
CA TRP A 46 -12.53 -0.11 5.79
C TRP A 46 -13.68 -1.09 6.05
N LEU A 47 -13.35 -2.24 6.61
CA LEU A 47 -14.30 -3.32 6.87
C LEU A 47 -15.12 -3.05 8.13
N SER A 48 -16.42 -3.26 8.05
CA SER A 48 -17.30 -3.15 9.21
C SER A 48 -17.08 -4.32 10.19
N ARG A 49 -17.13 -4.03 11.49
CA ARG A 49 -16.88 -5.02 12.56
C ARG A 49 -17.88 -6.18 12.54
N ASP A 50 -19.13 -5.93 12.13
CA ASP A 50 -20.19 -6.95 12.09
C ASP A 50 -19.84 -8.11 11.15
N VAL A 51 -19.05 -7.87 10.10
CA VAL A 51 -18.58 -8.92 9.19
C VAL A 51 -17.75 -9.95 9.94
N VAL A 52 -16.79 -9.48 10.74
CA VAL A 52 -15.87 -10.32 11.51
C VAL A 52 -16.60 -11.03 12.65
N GLN A 53 -17.46 -10.30 13.36
CA GLN A 53 -18.32 -10.83 14.43
C GLN A 53 -19.22 -11.98 13.92
N SER A 54 -19.73 -11.86 12.70
CA SER A 54 -20.66 -12.83 12.10
C SER A 54 -20.02 -14.17 11.71
N GLY A 55 -18.69 -14.28 11.70
CA GLY A 55 -18.00 -15.55 11.45
C GLY A 55 -17.31 -15.67 10.09
N SER A 56 -16.43 -16.66 9.98
CA SER A 56 -15.64 -16.98 8.78
C SER A 56 -16.47 -17.04 7.48
N SER A 57 -17.68 -17.62 7.52
CA SER A 57 -18.56 -17.67 6.32
C SER A 57 -18.96 -16.28 5.82
N ARG A 58 -19.23 -15.34 6.75
CA ARG A 58 -19.58 -13.96 6.38
C ARG A 58 -18.34 -13.23 5.85
N ILE A 59 -17.17 -13.45 6.45
CA ILE A 59 -15.89 -12.92 5.95
C ILE A 59 -15.65 -13.40 4.51
N TYR A 60 -15.82 -14.69 4.24
CA TYR A 60 -15.65 -15.28 2.91
C TYR A 60 -16.56 -14.63 1.86
N ASP A 61 -17.86 -14.56 2.13
CA ASP A 61 -18.81 -13.96 1.18
C ASP A 61 -18.54 -12.47 0.95
N THR A 62 -18.18 -11.74 2.01
CA THR A 62 -17.82 -10.32 1.91
C THR A 62 -16.55 -10.13 1.09
N PHE A 63 -15.49 -10.90 1.33
CA PHE A 63 -14.22 -10.78 0.61
C PHE A 63 -14.40 -11.17 -0.87
N ARG A 64 -15.17 -12.21 -1.16
CA ARG A 64 -15.55 -12.57 -2.53
C ARG A 64 -16.26 -11.42 -3.25
N GLN A 65 -17.22 -10.77 -2.57
CA GLN A 65 -17.97 -9.65 -3.14
C GLN A 65 -17.07 -8.43 -3.38
N LEU A 66 -16.19 -8.09 -2.43
CA LEU A 66 -15.24 -6.99 -2.56
C LEU A 66 -14.26 -7.20 -3.71
N SER A 67 -13.66 -8.39 -3.79
CA SER A 67 -12.76 -8.77 -4.89
C SER A 67 -13.48 -8.73 -6.24
N SER A 68 -14.71 -9.26 -6.31
CA SER A 68 -15.52 -9.20 -7.54
C SER A 68 -15.88 -7.77 -7.96
N ALA A 69 -15.97 -6.83 -7.01
CA ALA A 69 -16.21 -5.42 -7.26
C ALA A 69 -14.94 -4.63 -7.58
N GLY A 70 -13.79 -5.29 -7.67
CA GLY A 70 -12.52 -4.71 -8.07
C GLY A 70 -11.71 -4.07 -6.94
N PHE A 71 -12.10 -4.27 -5.67
CA PHE A 71 -11.23 -3.95 -4.53
C PHE A 71 -10.04 -4.91 -4.50
N ASN A 72 -8.88 -4.42 -4.07
CA ASN A 72 -7.65 -5.21 -3.94
C ASN A 72 -6.99 -5.12 -2.55
N ARG A 73 -7.61 -4.38 -1.63
CA ARG A 73 -7.14 -4.21 -0.25
C ARG A 73 -8.30 -4.07 0.73
N VAL A 74 -8.20 -4.72 1.88
CA VAL A 74 -9.24 -4.69 2.93
C VAL A 74 -8.61 -4.36 4.28
N LEU A 75 -9.13 -3.33 4.93
CA LEU A 75 -8.68 -2.88 6.24
C LEU A 75 -9.59 -3.46 7.32
N VAL A 76 -9.10 -4.46 8.02
CA VAL A 76 -9.83 -5.22 9.05
C VAL A 76 -9.66 -4.54 10.38
N ASN A 77 -10.75 -4.11 11.00
CA ASN A 77 -10.70 -3.48 12.32
C ASN A 77 -10.30 -4.51 13.40
N VAL A 78 -9.11 -4.34 13.98
CA VAL A 78 -8.55 -5.33 14.92
C VAL A 78 -8.49 -4.87 16.36
N HIS A 79 -8.64 -3.57 16.64
CA HIS A 79 -8.44 -2.99 17.96
C HIS A 79 -9.51 -1.96 18.30
N TYR A 80 -10.33 -2.27 19.30
CA TYR A 80 -11.41 -1.42 19.81
C TYR A 80 -11.86 -1.86 21.20
N PHE A 81 -12.55 -0.97 21.93
CA PHE A 81 -13.04 -1.21 23.30
C PHE A 81 -11.95 -1.68 24.28
N GLY A 82 -10.70 -1.24 24.09
CA GLY A 82 -9.56 -1.63 24.91
C GLY A 82 -9.15 -3.10 24.74
N GLY A 83 -9.52 -3.74 23.63
CA GLY A 83 -9.17 -5.13 23.33
C GLY A 83 -8.95 -5.37 21.84
N THR A 84 -8.57 -6.60 21.51
CA THR A 84 -8.25 -7.05 20.15
C THR A 84 -9.17 -8.18 19.68
N ILE A 85 -9.36 -8.29 18.36
CA ILE A 85 -10.10 -9.42 17.77
C ILE A 85 -9.29 -10.72 17.81
N TYR A 86 -7.96 -10.63 17.89
CA TYR A 86 -7.01 -11.74 17.99
C TYR A 86 -6.46 -11.84 19.42
N PRO A 87 -5.86 -12.97 19.83
CA PRO A 87 -5.23 -13.10 21.14
C PRO A 87 -3.96 -12.24 21.26
N SER A 88 -3.94 -11.31 22.20
CA SER A 88 -2.86 -10.35 22.46
C SER A 88 -2.33 -10.48 23.88
N ASP A 89 -1.07 -10.87 24.00
CA ASP A 89 -0.36 -10.91 25.28
C ASP A 89 -0.01 -9.48 25.73
N VAL A 90 0.15 -8.55 24.78
CA VAL A 90 0.37 -7.11 25.06
C VAL A 90 -0.84 -6.50 25.76
N VAL A 91 -2.06 -6.72 25.26
CA VAL A 91 -3.30 -6.25 25.90
C VAL A 91 -3.51 -6.90 27.26
N GLU A 92 -3.29 -8.22 27.37
CA GLU A 92 -3.42 -8.93 28.65
C GLU A 92 -2.44 -8.39 29.71
N THR A 93 -1.19 -8.12 29.31
CA THR A 93 -0.17 -7.56 30.21
C THR A 93 -0.52 -6.16 30.69
N ALA A 94 -1.18 -5.35 29.85
CA ALA A 94 -1.73 -4.04 30.22
C ALA A 94 -3.06 -4.13 30.99
N GLY A 95 -3.48 -5.34 31.36
CA GLY A 95 -4.65 -5.60 32.20
C GLY A 95 -5.99 -5.65 31.46
N GLY A 96 -5.97 -5.62 30.12
CA GLY A 96 -7.14 -5.91 29.30
C GLY A 96 -7.43 -7.42 29.19
N SER A 97 -8.54 -7.78 28.56
CA SER A 97 -8.78 -9.17 28.17
C SER A 97 -7.83 -9.53 27.02
N ARG A 98 -7.17 -10.69 27.11
CA ARG A 98 -6.29 -11.22 26.05
C ARG A 98 -6.94 -11.21 24.67
N GLN A 99 -8.26 -11.34 24.60
CA GLN A 99 -9.05 -11.19 23.39
C GLN A 99 -10.42 -10.65 23.78
N LEU A 100 -11.06 -9.92 22.87
CA LEU A 100 -12.46 -9.51 23.07
C LEU A 100 -13.35 -10.78 23.23
N PRO A 101 -14.26 -10.82 24.23
CA PRO A 101 -14.96 -12.04 24.62
C PRO A 101 -15.74 -12.72 23.50
N GLU A 102 -16.28 -11.96 22.55
CA GLU A 102 -17.05 -12.47 21.41
C GLU A 102 -16.22 -13.32 20.43
N TYR A 103 -14.89 -13.28 20.51
CA TYR A 103 -13.99 -14.04 19.62
C TYR A 103 -13.28 -15.20 20.30
N LEU A 104 -13.55 -15.47 21.58
CA LEU A 104 -12.90 -16.56 22.30
C LEU A 104 -13.03 -17.90 21.57
N GLY A 105 -11.89 -18.54 21.32
CA GLY A 105 -11.81 -19.80 20.57
C GLY A 105 -11.70 -19.65 19.05
N ARG A 106 -11.59 -18.42 18.55
CA ARG A 106 -11.33 -18.09 17.13
C ARG A 106 -10.14 -17.13 17.02
N ASP A 107 -9.50 -17.13 15.86
CA ASP A 107 -8.59 -16.05 15.46
C ASP A 107 -9.14 -15.41 14.17
N PRO A 108 -10.04 -14.42 14.30
CA PRO A 108 -10.67 -13.80 13.14
C PRO A 108 -9.69 -13.04 12.26
N LEU A 109 -8.54 -12.58 12.78
CA LEU A 109 -7.52 -11.95 11.96
C LEU A 109 -6.87 -12.98 11.04
N GLN A 110 -6.49 -14.15 11.58
CA GLN A 110 -5.97 -15.24 10.75
C GLN A 110 -7.01 -15.72 9.73
N GLU A 111 -8.29 -15.84 10.13
CA GLU A 111 -9.38 -16.16 9.20
C GLU A 111 -9.46 -15.16 8.03
N CYS A 112 -9.37 -13.85 8.31
CA CYS A 112 -9.33 -12.82 7.28
C CYS A 112 -8.12 -12.95 6.36
N ILE A 113 -6.92 -13.20 6.92
CA ILE A 113 -5.68 -13.37 6.15
C ILE A 113 -5.79 -14.56 5.19
N ASP A 114 -6.25 -15.71 5.66
CA ASP A 114 -6.36 -16.92 4.84
C ASP A 114 -7.39 -16.76 3.72
N ILE A 115 -8.56 -16.20 4.03
CA ILE A 115 -9.60 -15.90 3.04
C ILE A 115 -9.13 -14.82 2.06
N GLY A 116 -8.40 -13.80 2.52
CA GLY A 116 -7.85 -12.74 1.67
C GLY A 116 -6.95 -13.28 0.56
N LYS A 117 -6.10 -14.28 0.88
CA LYS A 117 -5.24 -14.95 -0.11
C LYS A 117 -6.04 -15.64 -1.22
N GLU A 118 -7.20 -16.21 -0.90
CA GLU A 118 -8.05 -16.89 -1.88
C GLU A 118 -8.64 -15.94 -2.93
N PHE A 119 -8.81 -14.66 -2.57
CA PHE A 119 -9.44 -13.63 -3.40
C PHE A 119 -8.47 -12.54 -3.90
N ASP A 120 -7.17 -12.76 -3.74
CA ASP A 120 -6.11 -11.78 -4.08
C ASP A 120 -6.34 -10.40 -3.44
N LEU A 121 -6.82 -10.42 -2.18
CA LEU A 121 -7.03 -9.22 -1.38
C LEU A 121 -5.88 -9.05 -0.41
N GLU A 122 -5.24 -7.88 -0.45
CA GLU A 122 -4.29 -7.48 0.57
C GLU A 122 -5.03 -7.19 1.89
N VAL A 123 -4.77 -8.01 2.90
CA VAL A 123 -5.32 -7.80 4.25
C VAL A 123 -4.39 -6.89 5.04
N VAL A 124 -4.99 -5.84 5.59
CA VAL A 124 -4.33 -4.84 6.44
C VAL A 124 -5.06 -4.76 7.77
N THR A 125 -4.32 -4.80 8.89
CA THR A 125 -4.93 -4.56 10.19
C THR A 125 -5.17 -3.07 10.39
N TRP A 126 -6.39 -2.68 10.73
CA TRP A 126 -6.76 -1.32 11.09
C TRP A 126 -6.91 -1.20 12.60
N PHE A 127 -6.01 -0.45 13.22
CA PHE A 127 -6.03 -0.13 14.64
C PHE A 127 -6.89 1.11 14.89
N GLU A 128 -8.20 1.03 14.62
CA GLU A 128 -9.13 2.17 14.65
C GLU A 128 -8.96 3.04 15.91
N TYR A 129 -8.94 2.38 17.06
CA TYR A 129 -8.94 3.10 18.33
C TYR A 129 -7.62 3.83 18.58
N GLY A 130 -6.46 3.29 18.17
CA GLY A 130 -5.17 3.94 18.40
C GLY A 130 -5.00 4.38 19.86
N LEU A 131 -4.81 5.69 20.08
CA LEU A 131 -4.77 6.29 21.41
C LEU A 131 -6.14 6.50 22.06
N MET A 132 -7.24 6.41 21.32
CA MET A 132 -8.59 6.38 21.89
C MET A 132 -8.83 5.03 22.53
N ALA A 133 -8.59 4.93 23.84
CA ALA A 133 -8.63 3.68 24.60
C ALA A 133 -10.03 3.07 24.68
N TYR A 134 -11.05 3.90 24.86
CA TYR A 134 -12.39 3.42 25.18
C TYR A 134 -13.51 4.39 24.79
N TYR A 135 -14.67 3.82 24.48
CA TYR A 135 -15.91 4.53 24.17
C TYR A 135 -17.00 4.13 25.16
N SER A 136 -17.77 5.11 25.61
CA SER A 136 -18.99 4.91 26.38
C SER A 136 -20.10 5.82 25.85
N ALA A 137 -21.35 5.33 25.86
CA ALA A 137 -22.48 6.10 25.36
C ALA A 137 -22.80 7.32 26.25
N SER A 138 -22.68 7.15 27.57
CA SER A 138 -22.99 8.21 28.55
C SER A 138 -22.17 8.14 29.85
N ASP A 139 -21.50 7.01 30.13
CA ASP A 139 -20.67 6.85 31.32
C ASP A 139 -19.44 7.74 31.23
N THR A 140 -19.08 8.40 32.32
CA THR A 140 -17.89 9.27 32.43
C THR A 140 -16.95 8.81 33.54
N GLY A 141 -17.34 7.81 34.34
CA GLY A 141 -16.57 7.30 35.47
C GLY A 141 -15.77 6.04 35.17
N TYR A 142 -15.96 5.43 34.00
CA TYR A 142 -15.22 4.24 33.57
C TYR A 142 -14.55 4.47 32.21
N SER A 143 -13.22 4.47 32.21
CA SER A 143 -12.36 4.74 31.05
C SER A 143 -11.90 3.49 30.28
N GLY A 144 -12.52 2.34 30.56
CA GLY A 144 -12.19 1.07 29.94
C GLY A 144 -11.19 0.24 30.75
N PRO A 145 -10.96 -1.03 30.34
CA PRO A 145 -10.22 -2.00 31.16
C PRO A 145 -8.75 -1.61 31.37
N ILE A 146 -8.11 -1.02 30.37
CA ILE A 146 -6.69 -0.63 30.43
C ILE A 146 -6.53 0.62 31.32
N LEU A 147 -7.27 1.70 31.04
CA LEU A 147 -7.15 2.95 31.80
C LEU A 147 -7.66 2.83 33.24
N ALA A 148 -8.57 1.89 33.54
CA ALA A 148 -8.97 1.59 34.92
C ALA A 148 -7.81 1.03 35.78
N LEU A 149 -6.84 0.36 35.16
CA LEU A 149 -5.64 -0.16 35.83
C LEU A 149 -4.42 0.77 35.70
N HIS A 150 -4.44 1.64 34.69
CA HIS A 150 -3.41 2.62 34.40
C HIS A 150 -4.00 4.04 34.29
N PRO A 151 -4.56 4.60 35.38
CA PRO A 151 -5.21 5.91 35.34
C PRO A 151 -4.23 7.06 35.03
N ASP A 152 -2.94 6.87 35.28
CA ASP A 152 -1.85 7.78 34.94
C ASP A 152 -1.55 7.87 33.44
N TRP A 153 -2.04 6.91 32.64
CA TRP A 153 -1.92 6.93 31.18
C TRP A 153 -2.98 7.80 30.51
N GLU A 154 -4.05 8.19 31.21
CA GLU A 154 -5.19 8.88 30.63
C GLU A 154 -4.86 10.34 30.28
N ALA A 155 -5.30 10.76 29.10
CA ALA A 155 -5.25 12.14 28.67
C ALA A 155 -6.38 12.95 29.31
N ILE A 156 -6.06 14.16 29.75
CA ILE A 156 -6.95 15.05 30.49
C ILE A 156 -7.11 16.38 29.74
N ASP A 157 -8.26 17.04 29.77
CA ASP A 157 -8.36 18.37 29.19
C ASP A 157 -7.80 19.45 30.14
N ILE A 158 -7.72 20.69 29.66
CA ILE A 158 -7.30 21.87 30.46
C ILE A 158 -8.19 22.12 31.69
N TYR A 159 -9.39 21.53 31.76
CA TYR A 159 -10.34 21.66 32.85
C TYR A 159 -10.32 20.47 33.82
N GLY A 160 -9.45 19.49 33.61
CA GLY A 160 -9.36 18.29 34.45
C GLY A 160 -10.33 17.17 34.05
N GLN A 161 -10.94 17.21 32.87
CA GLN A 161 -11.85 16.16 32.38
C GLN A 161 -11.06 15.04 31.69
N HIS A 162 -11.43 13.81 32.02
CA HIS A 162 -10.78 12.57 31.56
C HIS A 162 -11.41 11.99 30.28
N TRP A 163 -12.31 12.72 29.63
CA TRP A 163 -12.99 12.29 28.42
C TRP A 163 -13.09 13.42 27.42
N GLN A 164 -13.31 13.09 26.15
CA GLN A 164 -13.87 13.98 25.14
C GLN A 164 -15.33 13.59 24.86
N ASN A 165 -16.25 14.56 24.91
CA ASN A 165 -17.66 14.35 24.55
C ASN A 165 -17.94 14.86 23.13
N ASN A 166 -18.68 14.08 22.36
CA ASN A 166 -19.26 14.53 21.09
C ASN A 166 -20.64 13.90 20.87
N GLN A 167 -21.23 14.10 19.69
CA GLN A 167 -22.57 13.60 19.33
C GLN A 167 -22.75 12.07 19.45
N PHE A 168 -21.66 11.30 19.49
CA PHE A 168 -21.67 9.84 19.58
C PHE A 168 -21.52 9.33 21.02
N GLY A 169 -21.02 10.14 21.95
CA GLY A 169 -20.82 9.77 23.35
C GLY A 169 -19.51 10.31 23.93
N ASN A 170 -18.98 9.61 24.93
CA ASN A 170 -17.72 9.95 25.60
C ASN A 170 -16.59 9.03 25.13
N PHE A 171 -15.42 9.62 24.94
CA PHE A 171 -14.22 8.94 24.45
C PHE A 171 -13.08 9.20 25.42
N HIS A 172 -12.45 8.13 25.87
CA HIS A 172 -11.28 8.16 26.76
C HIS A 172 -10.02 7.89 25.95
N TRP A 173 -8.96 8.63 26.23
CA TRP A 173 -7.74 8.62 25.41
C TRP A 173 -6.52 8.39 26.28
N MET A 174 -5.52 7.70 25.73
CA MET A 174 -4.19 7.60 26.31
C MET A 174 -3.36 8.82 25.90
N ASP A 175 -2.45 9.25 26.77
CA ASP A 175 -1.56 10.36 26.49
C ASP A 175 -0.35 9.91 25.66
N ALA A 176 -0.19 10.48 24.47
CA ALA A 176 0.94 10.21 23.57
C ALA A 176 2.31 10.55 24.19
N ALA A 177 2.36 11.42 25.21
CA ALA A 177 3.59 11.77 25.92
C ALA A 177 4.01 10.71 26.95
N HIS A 178 3.11 9.81 27.37
CA HIS A 178 3.39 8.87 28.44
C HIS A 178 4.32 7.75 27.95
N PRO A 179 5.51 7.55 28.56
CA PRO A 179 6.48 6.55 28.07
C PRO A 179 5.93 5.12 27.98
N ASP A 180 5.13 4.71 28.97
CA ASP A 180 4.53 3.38 28.97
C ASP A 180 3.39 3.24 27.96
N VAL A 181 2.69 4.33 27.61
CA VAL A 181 1.70 4.32 26.50
C VAL A 181 2.44 4.17 25.18
N VAL A 182 3.54 4.90 24.98
CA VAL A 182 4.37 4.74 23.78
C VAL A 182 4.85 3.30 23.64
N LYS A 183 5.33 2.69 24.74
CA LYS A 183 5.74 1.30 24.76
C LYS A 183 4.57 0.36 24.46
N PHE A 184 3.44 0.50 25.14
CA PHE A 184 2.24 -0.33 24.96
C PHE A 184 1.76 -0.32 23.50
N ILE A 185 1.56 0.86 22.93
CA ILE A 185 1.12 0.98 21.53
C ILE A 185 2.18 0.42 20.57
N THR A 186 3.47 0.70 20.79
CA THR A 186 4.53 0.17 19.93
C THR A 186 4.59 -1.36 19.98
N ASP A 187 4.47 -1.95 21.18
CA ASP A 187 4.49 -3.39 21.37
C ASP A 187 3.27 -4.06 20.74
N LEU A 188 2.09 -3.42 20.78
CA LEU A 188 0.87 -3.93 20.16
C LEU A 188 1.00 -4.07 18.64
N PHE A 189 1.59 -3.06 17.98
CA PHE A 189 1.88 -3.13 16.54
C PHE A 189 3.00 -4.13 16.24
N CYS A 190 4.00 -4.24 17.12
CA CYS A 190 5.09 -5.22 17.01
C CYS A 190 4.57 -6.66 17.13
N GLU A 191 3.62 -6.91 18.02
CA GLU A 191 2.98 -8.22 18.22
C GLU A 191 2.29 -8.68 16.93
N VAL A 192 1.48 -7.82 16.30
CA VAL A 192 0.84 -8.15 15.03
C VAL A 192 1.86 -8.40 13.93
N ALA A 193 2.87 -7.54 13.79
CA ALA A 193 3.91 -7.73 12.78
C ALA A 193 4.70 -9.05 12.97
N THR A 194 4.82 -9.52 14.21
CA THR A 194 5.52 -10.77 14.56
C THR A 194 4.64 -11.99 14.32
N ASN A 195 3.40 -11.95 14.77
CA ASN A 195 2.51 -13.10 14.79
C ASN A 195 1.83 -13.34 13.43
N TYR A 196 1.71 -12.30 12.59
CA TYR A 196 1.02 -12.35 11.30
C TYR A 196 1.93 -11.86 10.16
N PRO A 197 3.03 -12.56 9.83
CA PRO A 197 4.00 -12.13 8.82
C PRO A 197 3.44 -12.08 7.39
N GLU A 198 2.26 -12.68 7.17
CA GLU A 198 1.57 -12.76 5.87
C GLU A 198 0.71 -11.55 5.55
N LEU A 199 0.52 -10.63 6.51
CA LEU A 199 -0.19 -9.38 6.27
C LEU A 199 0.50 -8.57 5.17
N GLY A 200 -0.30 -7.87 4.37
CA GLY A 200 0.24 -6.90 3.41
C GLY A 200 0.58 -5.56 4.06
N GLY A 201 -0.10 -5.23 5.16
CA GLY A 201 0.19 -4.02 5.90
C GLY A 201 -0.46 -3.93 7.28
N ILE A 202 -0.12 -2.85 7.97
CA ILE A 202 -0.73 -2.40 9.22
C ILE A 202 -1.07 -0.90 9.06
N GLU A 203 -2.29 -0.52 9.39
CA GLU A 203 -2.75 0.87 9.42
C GLU A 203 -2.89 1.38 10.85
N THR A 204 -2.26 2.51 11.15
CA THR A 204 -2.52 3.27 12.38
C THR A 204 -3.68 4.23 12.18
N ASP A 205 -4.62 4.30 13.12
CA ASP A 205 -5.62 5.36 13.22
C ASP A 205 -5.47 6.04 14.59
N ARG A 206 -6.01 7.24 14.74
CA ARG A 206 -6.09 7.99 16.02
C ARG A 206 -4.77 8.08 16.79
N ILE A 207 -3.62 8.10 16.10
CA ILE A 207 -2.33 8.54 16.67
C ILE A 207 -2.33 10.08 16.73
N ARG A 208 -3.19 10.62 17.57
CA ARG A 208 -3.52 12.05 17.65
C ARG A 208 -4.16 12.38 18.99
N TYR A 209 -4.21 13.66 19.33
CA TYR A 209 -4.96 14.13 20.49
C TYR A 209 -6.46 14.32 20.16
N PRO A 210 -7.34 14.25 21.17
CA PRO A 210 -8.78 14.53 20.99
C PRO A 210 -9.03 15.94 20.45
N GLY A 211 -8.24 16.91 20.92
CA GLY A 211 -8.33 18.32 20.60
C GLY A 211 -7.12 19.10 21.12
N GLN A 212 -7.06 20.39 20.83
CA GLN A 212 -5.99 21.28 21.30
C GLN A 212 -6.05 21.56 22.80
N ASP A 213 -7.13 21.17 23.46
CA ASP A 213 -7.40 21.26 24.89
C ASP A 213 -6.87 20.06 25.69
N PHE A 214 -6.27 19.05 25.05
CA PHE A 214 -5.65 17.87 25.68
C PHE A 214 -4.12 17.84 25.50
N SER A 215 -3.31 17.24 26.37
CA SER A 215 -3.70 16.27 27.41
C SER A 215 -3.48 16.67 28.86
N TYR A 216 -2.87 17.83 29.16
CA TYR A 216 -2.70 18.41 30.52
C TYR A 216 -2.47 17.43 31.69
N SER A 217 -1.97 16.23 31.40
CA SER A 217 -1.77 15.16 32.35
C SER A 217 -0.54 15.50 33.16
N ASP A 218 -0.42 14.97 34.36
CA ASP A 218 0.77 15.17 35.19
C ASP A 218 2.06 14.82 34.43
N THR A 219 2.00 13.77 33.60
CA THR A 219 3.12 13.34 32.75
C THR A 219 3.44 14.37 31.67
N SER A 220 2.44 14.86 30.93
CA SER A 220 2.64 15.85 29.88
C SER A 220 3.14 17.19 30.43
N VAL A 221 2.53 17.66 31.52
CA VAL A 221 2.95 18.88 32.23
C VAL A 221 4.40 18.75 32.68
N SER A 222 4.74 17.65 33.36
CA SER A 222 6.09 17.42 33.88
C SER A 222 7.13 17.33 32.77
N LEU A 223 6.88 16.54 31.73
CA LEU A 223 7.84 16.35 30.63
C LEU A 223 8.07 17.65 29.86
N TYR A 224 7.02 18.43 29.58
CA TYR A 224 7.17 19.72 28.92
C TYR A 224 8.03 20.67 29.73
N THR A 225 7.73 20.86 31.02
CA THR A 225 8.49 21.77 31.88
C THR A 225 9.95 21.33 32.00
N ILE A 226 10.23 20.03 32.11
CA ILE A 226 11.61 19.50 32.18
C ILE A 226 12.36 19.69 30.85
N GLN A 227 11.73 19.39 29.72
CA GLN A 227 12.40 19.37 28.42
C GLN A 227 12.62 20.77 27.84
N THR A 228 11.72 21.72 28.14
CA THR A 228 11.76 23.06 27.55
C THR A 228 12.29 24.12 28.51
N GLY A 229 12.14 23.92 29.82
CA GLY A 229 12.38 24.96 30.82
C GLY A 229 11.36 26.11 30.80
N ASN A 230 10.27 25.96 30.04
CA ASN A 230 9.19 26.94 29.92
C ASN A 230 8.24 26.89 31.12
N LEU A 231 7.24 27.78 31.11
CA LEU A 231 6.19 27.83 32.13
C LEU A 231 5.42 26.51 32.24
N ASP A 232 4.82 26.31 33.42
CA ASP A 232 3.88 25.21 33.63
C ASP A 232 2.71 25.31 32.64
N PRO A 233 2.53 24.31 31.75
CA PRO A 233 1.56 24.37 30.69
C PRO A 233 0.11 24.32 31.21
N SER A 234 -0.14 23.98 32.47
CA SER A 234 -1.47 24.10 33.10
C SER A 234 -2.04 25.52 33.06
N THR A 235 -1.18 26.53 32.84
CA THR A 235 -1.58 27.94 32.68
C THR A 235 -1.67 28.41 31.22
N ILE A 236 -1.23 27.58 30.27
CA ILE A 236 -1.13 27.91 28.85
C ILE A 236 -2.45 27.56 28.14
N ASN A 237 -3.27 28.56 27.86
CA ASN A 237 -4.52 28.43 27.09
C ASN A 237 -4.37 29.05 25.68
N PRO A 238 -5.36 28.94 24.77
CA PRO A 238 -5.26 29.47 23.40
C PRO A 238 -4.91 30.96 23.26
N SER A 239 -5.10 31.77 24.30
CA SER A 239 -4.74 33.20 24.31
C SER A 239 -3.36 33.48 24.92
N HIS A 240 -2.68 32.46 25.44
CA HIS A 240 -1.36 32.60 26.05
C HIS A 240 -0.26 32.73 24.98
N PRO A 241 0.77 33.59 25.15
CA PRO A 241 1.83 33.77 24.16
C PRO A 241 2.62 32.49 23.84
N GLU A 242 2.78 31.59 24.82
CA GLU A 242 3.47 30.28 24.66
C GLU A 242 2.55 29.15 24.12
N TRP A 243 1.33 29.48 23.69
CA TRP A 243 0.41 28.51 23.10
C TRP A 243 1.00 27.77 21.89
N PRO A 244 1.68 28.44 20.92
CA PRO A 244 2.28 27.74 19.79
C PRO A 244 3.36 26.73 20.21
N GLU A 245 4.20 27.05 21.19
CA GLU A 245 5.23 26.16 21.73
C GLU A 245 4.60 24.93 22.39
N TRP A 246 3.50 25.13 23.12
CA TRP A 246 2.76 24.03 23.73
C TRP A 246 2.10 23.11 22.69
N LEU A 247 1.56 23.67 21.61
CA LEU A 247 1.06 22.87 20.48
C LEU A 247 2.20 22.11 19.79
N ASN A 248 3.35 22.76 19.54
CA ASN A 248 4.50 22.15 18.86
C ASN A 248 5.03 20.95 19.64
N TRP A 249 5.14 21.09 20.96
CA TRP A 249 5.62 20.01 21.81
C TRP A 249 4.69 18.79 21.78
N ARG A 250 3.37 18.99 21.81
CA ARG A 250 2.39 17.90 21.72
C ARG A 250 2.38 17.20 20.36
N GLU A 251 2.46 17.96 19.26
CA GLU A 251 2.64 17.38 17.92
C GLU A 251 3.93 16.57 17.79
N ALA A 252 5.00 16.97 18.50
CA ALA A 252 6.22 16.19 18.56
C ALA A 252 6.02 14.84 19.28
N GLN A 253 5.10 14.73 20.25
CA GLN A 253 4.82 13.46 20.94
C GLN A 253 4.09 12.46 20.03
N THR A 254 3.06 12.91 19.30
CA THR A 254 2.36 12.04 18.33
C THR A 254 3.28 11.64 17.18
N THR A 255 4.16 12.54 16.73
CA THR A 255 5.21 12.25 15.74
C THR A 255 6.25 11.26 16.24
N TYR A 256 6.67 11.40 17.51
CA TYR A 256 7.58 10.44 18.12
C TYR A 256 6.95 9.05 18.17
N LEU A 257 5.69 8.94 18.59
CA LEU A 257 4.96 7.67 18.63
C LEU A 257 4.84 7.03 17.24
N ALA A 258 4.43 7.79 16.22
CA ALA A 258 4.37 7.29 14.84
C ALA A 258 5.74 6.73 14.38
N GLY A 259 6.82 7.44 14.68
CA GLY A 259 8.18 6.99 14.40
C GLY A 259 8.61 5.74 15.17
N GLN A 260 8.16 5.56 16.42
CA GLN A 260 8.42 4.33 17.19
C GLN A 260 7.68 3.13 16.61
N ILE A 261 6.39 3.29 16.30
CA ILE A 261 5.57 2.25 15.66
C ILE A 261 6.22 1.80 14.36
N TYR A 262 6.54 2.75 13.46
CA TYR A 262 7.15 2.45 12.17
C TYR A 262 8.47 1.67 12.32
N LYS A 263 9.39 2.17 13.16
CA LYS A 263 10.69 1.52 13.37
C LYS A 263 10.55 0.13 13.99
N ALA A 264 9.59 -0.07 14.89
CA ALA A 264 9.34 -1.37 15.50
C ALA A 264 8.80 -2.36 14.47
N VAL A 265 7.76 -1.99 13.73
CA VAL A 265 7.17 -2.84 12.68
C VAL A 265 8.22 -3.18 11.61
N LYS A 266 8.96 -2.19 11.10
CA LYS A 266 9.99 -2.41 10.08
C LYS A 266 11.16 -3.26 10.56
N ARG A 267 11.47 -3.26 11.86
CA ARG A 267 12.52 -4.14 12.42
C ARG A 267 12.09 -5.60 12.39
N ILE A 268 10.82 -5.88 12.63
CA ILE A 268 10.26 -7.24 12.59
C ILE A 268 10.06 -7.69 11.15
N ASN A 269 9.35 -6.87 10.37
CA ASN A 269 9.01 -7.16 8.99
C ASN A 269 9.21 -5.90 8.15
N PRO A 270 10.40 -5.71 7.54
CA PRO A 270 10.67 -4.59 6.65
C PRO A 270 9.70 -4.51 5.48
N ALA A 271 9.09 -5.66 5.15
CA ALA A 271 8.16 -5.78 4.06
C ALA A 271 6.72 -5.42 4.39
N LEU A 272 6.34 -5.33 5.66
CA LEU A 272 4.98 -4.97 6.03
C LEU A 272 4.75 -3.48 5.75
N HIS A 273 3.72 -3.15 4.96
CA HIS A 273 3.42 -1.77 4.61
C HIS A 273 2.75 -1.05 5.80
N VAL A 274 3.26 0.10 6.21
CA VAL A 274 2.73 0.86 7.35
C VAL A 274 2.02 2.09 6.82
N SER A 275 0.69 2.14 6.95
CA SER A 275 -0.13 3.27 6.52
C SER A 275 -0.89 3.92 7.69
N SER A 276 -1.54 5.06 7.46
CA SER A 276 -2.30 5.73 8.52
C SER A 276 -3.51 6.49 8.01
N ALA A 277 -4.65 6.18 8.63
CA ALA A 277 -5.84 7.02 8.59
C ALA A 277 -5.57 8.33 9.36
N VAL A 278 -5.51 9.46 8.63
CA VAL A 278 -5.14 10.77 9.20
C VAL A 278 -6.21 11.82 8.99
N ALA A 279 -6.20 12.84 9.86
CA ALA A 279 -7.12 13.97 9.75
C ALA A 279 -6.96 14.69 8.39
N PRO A 280 -8.06 15.17 7.78
CA PRO A 280 -7.98 15.88 6.51
C PRO A 280 -7.14 17.17 6.62
N PRO A 281 -6.56 17.67 5.52
CA PRO A 281 -5.67 18.84 5.52
C PRO A 281 -6.18 20.07 6.25
N TYR A 282 -7.47 20.40 6.19
CA TYR A 282 -7.98 21.55 6.95
C TYR A 282 -7.79 21.39 8.47
N MET A 283 -7.86 20.16 9.00
CA MET A 283 -7.60 19.88 10.42
C MET A 283 -6.11 19.89 10.75
N LEU A 284 -5.24 19.48 9.81
CA LEU A 284 -3.79 19.63 9.94
C LEU A 284 -3.42 21.11 10.02
N ASN A 285 -3.88 21.91 9.05
CA ASN A 285 -3.61 23.34 8.94
C ASN A 285 -4.07 24.14 10.16
N GLN A 286 -5.20 23.74 10.75
CA GLN A 286 -5.74 24.33 11.97
C GLN A 286 -5.22 23.67 13.25
N ARG A 287 -4.40 22.62 13.13
CA ARG A 287 -3.82 21.84 14.23
C ARG A 287 -4.88 21.29 15.19
N LEU A 288 -6.06 20.92 14.69
CA LEU A 288 -7.20 20.53 15.53
C LEU A 288 -7.00 19.20 16.27
N LYS A 289 -6.08 18.37 15.76
CA LYS A 289 -5.81 17.02 16.29
C LYS A 289 -4.36 16.81 16.70
N LEU A 290 -3.50 17.82 16.51
CA LEU A 290 -2.07 17.72 16.82
C LEU A 290 -1.44 16.47 16.16
N GLN A 291 -1.82 16.23 14.90
CA GLN A 291 -1.43 15.08 14.10
C GLN A 291 -0.63 15.58 12.89
N ALA A 292 0.68 15.79 13.08
CA ALA A 292 1.58 16.34 12.07
C ALA A 292 1.99 15.29 11.02
N TRP A 293 1.00 14.76 10.30
CA TRP A 293 1.22 13.67 9.33
C TRP A 293 2.06 14.09 8.12
N ASP A 294 2.16 15.39 7.83
CA ASP A 294 3.10 15.96 6.89
C ASP A 294 4.55 15.67 7.30
N VAL A 295 4.86 15.87 8.59
CA VAL A 295 6.17 15.54 9.17
C VAL A 295 6.43 14.04 9.13
N TRP A 296 5.40 13.21 9.32
CA TRP A 296 5.55 11.74 9.29
C TRP A 296 5.96 11.25 7.90
N ALA A 297 5.32 11.80 6.86
CA ALA A 297 5.64 11.51 5.47
C ALA A 297 7.06 11.98 5.09
N ASP A 298 7.45 13.19 5.49
CA ASP A 298 8.78 13.74 5.22
C ASP A 298 9.89 12.98 5.98
N SER A 299 9.61 12.54 7.20
CA SER A 299 10.57 11.85 8.08
C SER A 299 10.71 10.34 7.79
N GLY A 300 9.94 9.79 6.86
CA GLY A 300 9.92 8.35 6.59
C GLY A 300 9.39 7.52 7.76
N PHE A 301 8.44 8.06 8.53
CA PHE A 301 7.76 7.36 9.63
C PHE A 301 6.46 6.68 9.18
N ILE A 302 6.16 6.71 7.89
CA ILE A 302 4.98 6.08 7.30
C ILE A 302 5.23 5.81 5.82
N ASP A 303 4.68 4.73 5.27
CA ASP A 303 4.86 4.39 3.85
C ASP A 303 3.77 4.99 2.95
N ALA A 304 2.58 5.22 3.51
CA ALA A 304 1.44 5.83 2.84
C ALA A 304 0.51 6.53 3.85
N LEU A 305 -0.30 7.47 3.37
CA LEU A 305 -1.32 8.14 4.18
C LEU A 305 -2.70 8.01 3.55
N GLU A 306 -3.70 7.87 4.41
CA GLU A 306 -5.12 7.88 4.06
C GLU A 306 -5.82 9.09 4.71
N PRO A 307 -5.66 10.33 4.18
CA PRO A 307 -6.39 11.48 4.69
C PRO A 307 -7.90 11.25 4.58
N MET A 308 -8.62 11.35 5.70
CA MET A 308 -10.07 11.14 5.78
C MET A 308 -10.83 12.32 5.18
N LEU A 309 -10.99 12.36 3.85
CA LEU A 309 -11.64 13.43 3.10
C LEU A 309 -13.17 13.29 3.13
N TYR A 310 -13.73 13.14 4.34
CA TYR A 310 -15.17 13.00 4.57
C TYR A 310 -15.84 14.38 4.56
N VAL A 311 -15.68 15.08 3.43
CA VAL A 311 -16.16 16.44 3.17
C VAL A 311 -17.20 16.44 2.04
N ASN A 312 -17.83 17.58 1.78
CA ASN A 312 -18.72 17.69 0.63
C ASN A 312 -17.93 17.60 -0.68
N ASP A 313 -18.56 17.10 -1.75
CA ASP A 313 -17.92 16.99 -3.08
C ASP A 313 -17.27 18.30 -3.55
N SER A 314 -17.86 19.46 -3.23
CA SER A 314 -17.30 20.77 -3.58
C SER A 314 -15.91 21.04 -2.99
N ASP A 315 -15.56 20.38 -1.90
CA ASP A 315 -14.31 20.59 -1.16
C ASP A 315 -13.24 19.52 -1.47
N ILE A 316 -13.63 18.40 -2.09
CA ILE A 316 -12.75 17.25 -2.36
C ILE A 316 -11.55 17.65 -3.19
N SER A 317 -11.75 18.40 -4.28
CA SER A 317 -10.65 18.84 -5.15
C SER A 317 -9.62 19.69 -4.39
N ASN A 318 -10.07 20.62 -3.55
CA ASN A 318 -9.18 21.47 -2.76
C ASN A 318 -8.44 20.65 -1.69
N GLN A 319 -9.15 19.79 -0.94
CA GLN A 319 -8.52 18.95 0.08
C GLN A 319 -7.53 17.93 -0.52
N LEU A 320 -7.77 17.42 -1.72
CA LEU A 320 -6.80 16.57 -2.42
C LEU A 320 -5.54 17.35 -2.81
N GLN A 321 -5.68 18.56 -3.34
CA GLN A 321 -4.54 19.42 -3.69
C GLN A 321 -3.72 19.78 -2.45
N GLU A 322 -4.37 20.12 -1.34
CA GLU A 322 -3.69 20.34 -0.06
C GLU A 322 -2.97 19.08 0.42
N SER A 323 -3.62 17.91 0.36
CA SER A 323 -3.00 16.64 0.76
C SER A 323 -1.70 16.38 0.00
N ILE A 324 -1.69 16.60 -1.32
CA ILE A 324 -0.51 16.44 -2.19
C ILE A 324 0.57 17.47 -1.84
N ALA A 325 0.18 18.71 -1.52
CA ALA A 325 1.12 19.78 -1.19
C ALA A 325 1.82 19.58 0.17
N HIS A 326 1.20 18.83 1.09
CA HIS A 326 1.74 18.55 2.42
C HIS A 326 2.69 17.35 2.48
N VAL A 327 2.79 16.54 1.42
CA VAL A 327 3.66 15.36 1.40
C VAL A 327 4.79 15.49 0.38
N PRO A 328 5.89 14.73 0.51
CA PRO A 328 6.95 14.73 -0.49
C PRO A 328 6.43 14.37 -1.90
N PRO A 329 7.02 14.90 -2.99
CA PRO A 329 6.59 14.58 -4.34
C PRO A 329 6.55 13.08 -4.62
N GLY A 330 5.39 12.59 -5.08
CA GLY A 330 5.16 11.17 -5.36
C GLY A 330 5.06 10.28 -4.11
N PHE A 331 4.81 10.87 -2.93
CA PHE A 331 4.48 10.11 -1.73
C PHE A 331 3.10 9.42 -1.90
N PRO A 332 2.95 8.14 -1.52
CA PRO A 332 1.68 7.43 -1.68
C PRO A 332 0.55 8.01 -0.81
N LEU A 333 -0.55 8.40 -1.46
CA LEU A 333 -1.79 8.80 -0.82
C LEU A 333 -2.92 7.87 -1.27
N TYR A 334 -3.72 7.38 -0.32
CA TYR A 334 -4.98 6.67 -0.57
C TYR A 334 -6.12 7.41 0.15
N PRO A 335 -6.58 8.56 -0.38
CA PRO A 335 -7.56 9.40 0.30
C PRO A 335 -8.82 8.61 0.69
N GLY A 336 -9.26 8.83 1.92
CA GLY A 336 -10.50 8.29 2.44
C GLY A 336 -11.70 8.98 1.78
N VAL A 337 -12.49 8.25 1.00
CA VAL A 337 -13.69 8.76 0.32
C VAL A 337 -14.94 8.28 1.06
N ALA A 338 -15.87 9.19 1.37
CA ALA A 338 -17.09 8.85 2.12
C ALA A 338 -18.25 8.57 1.17
N TYR A 339 -19.04 7.54 1.46
CA TYR A 339 -20.24 7.25 0.68
C TYR A 339 -21.34 8.31 0.92
N GLN A 340 -21.67 9.06 -0.13
CA GLN A 340 -22.78 10.04 -0.15
C GLN A 340 -23.74 9.75 -1.32
N GLY A 341 -23.76 8.50 -1.79
CA GLY A 341 -24.43 8.03 -3.00
C GLY A 341 -23.45 7.72 -4.13
N ASP A 342 -23.85 6.81 -5.03
CA ASP A 342 -22.99 6.27 -6.10
C ASP A 342 -22.33 7.36 -6.95
N ALA A 343 -23.08 8.40 -7.36
CA ALA A 343 -22.55 9.50 -8.16
C ALA A 343 -21.47 10.33 -7.43
N SER A 344 -21.62 10.55 -6.12
CA SER A 344 -20.60 11.24 -5.31
C SER A 344 -19.37 10.36 -5.14
N LEU A 345 -19.54 9.07 -4.88
CA LEU A 345 -18.41 8.14 -4.77
C LEU A 345 -17.62 8.08 -6.08
N GLU A 346 -18.29 7.96 -7.23
CA GLU A 346 -17.65 7.98 -8.55
C GLU A 346 -16.90 9.30 -8.80
N TYR A 347 -17.50 10.43 -8.43
CA TYR A 347 -16.86 11.75 -8.51
C TYR A 347 -15.59 11.83 -7.65
N GLN A 348 -15.64 11.39 -6.40
CA GLN A 348 -14.51 11.41 -5.47
C GLN A 348 -13.35 10.54 -5.97
N ILE A 349 -13.64 9.33 -6.46
CA ILE A 349 -12.64 8.43 -7.05
C ILE A 349 -12.04 9.03 -8.33
N THR A 350 -12.89 9.56 -9.22
CA THR A 350 -12.43 10.19 -10.47
C THR A 350 -11.55 11.40 -10.19
N THR A 351 -11.90 12.21 -9.19
CA THR A 351 -11.10 13.38 -8.79
C THR A 351 -9.75 12.97 -8.25
N SER A 352 -9.70 11.92 -7.42
CA SER A 352 -8.46 11.34 -6.87
C SER A 352 -7.53 10.80 -7.97
N ARG A 353 -8.09 10.19 -9.03
CA ARG A 353 -7.34 9.75 -10.23
C ARG A 353 -6.83 10.92 -11.07
N ASN A 354 -7.62 11.97 -11.25
CA ASN A 354 -7.24 13.14 -12.04
C ASN A 354 -6.00 13.86 -11.46
N VAL A 355 -5.85 13.84 -10.14
CA VAL A 355 -4.67 14.38 -9.44
C VAL A 355 -3.59 13.33 -9.18
N LYS A 356 -3.75 12.10 -9.71
CA LYS A 356 -2.78 11.01 -9.67
C LYS A 356 -2.35 10.59 -8.25
N THR A 357 -3.30 10.56 -7.32
CA THR A 357 -3.08 9.81 -6.07
C THR A 357 -2.85 8.32 -6.36
N ALA A 358 -2.22 7.60 -5.44
CA ALA A 358 -1.87 6.20 -5.64
C ALA A 358 -3.07 5.24 -5.49
N GLY A 359 -4.23 5.75 -5.08
CA GLY A 359 -5.46 4.99 -4.94
C GLY A 359 -6.47 5.73 -4.07
N VAL A 360 -7.45 4.98 -3.56
CA VAL A 360 -8.51 5.46 -2.67
C VAL A 360 -8.83 4.42 -1.60
N THR A 361 -9.35 4.88 -0.47
CA THR A 361 -9.91 4.01 0.57
C THR A 361 -11.35 4.40 0.84
N VAL A 362 -12.28 3.47 0.61
CA VAL A 362 -13.72 3.74 0.77
C VAL A 362 -14.12 3.60 2.24
N TRP A 363 -14.67 4.69 2.79
CA TRP A 363 -15.39 4.72 4.04
C TRP A 363 -16.90 4.60 3.77
N TYR A 364 -17.54 3.50 4.12
CA TYR A 364 -17.00 2.24 4.65
C TYR A 364 -17.84 1.07 4.14
N TYR A 365 -17.38 -0.17 4.31
CA TYR A 365 -18.07 -1.38 3.78
C TYR A 365 -19.59 -1.40 4.07
N GLY A 366 -20.00 -0.95 5.26
CA GLY A 366 -21.40 -1.00 5.69
C GLY A 366 -22.34 -0.09 4.88
N ASP A 367 -21.81 0.89 4.16
CA ASP A 367 -22.60 1.79 3.31
C ASP A 367 -22.74 1.29 1.86
N LEU A 368 -21.99 0.24 1.47
CA LEU A 368 -22.00 -0.28 0.11
C LEU A 368 -23.25 -1.09 -0.17
N THR A 369 -23.97 -0.72 -1.22
CA THR A 369 -25.20 -1.39 -1.65
C THR A 369 -24.99 -2.22 -2.92
N SER A 370 -25.96 -3.05 -3.29
CA SER A 370 -25.94 -3.77 -4.57
C SER A 370 -25.76 -2.84 -5.78
N SER A 371 -26.37 -1.64 -5.74
CA SER A 371 -26.21 -0.61 -6.77
C SER A 371 -24.76 -0.14 -6.87
N THR A 372 -24.14 0.11 -5.70
CA THR A 372 -22.75 0.55 -5.61
C THR A 372 -21.79 -0.50 -6.18
N TYR A 373 -21.98 -1.78 -5.85
CA TYR A 373 -21.18 -2.86 -6.43
C TYR A 373 -21.34 -2.97 -7.95
N GLU A 374 -22.56 -2.81 -8.46
CA GLU A 374 -22.82 -2.82 -9.91
C GLU A 374 -22.12 -1.65 -10.61
N MET A 375 -22.19 -0.44 -10.04
CA MET A 375 -21.51 0.75 -10.56
C MET A 375 -19.98 0.60 -10.55
N LEU A 376 -19.39 0.03 -9.49
CA LEU A 376 -17.94 -0.22 -9.43
C LEU A 376 -17.53 -1.25 -10.48
N THR A 377 -18.21 -2.40 -10.51
CA THR A 377 -17.88 -3.55 -11.34
C THR A 377 -18.05 -3.26 -12.83
N ASN A 378 -19.10 -2.54 -13.21
CA ASN A 378 -19.39 -2.23 -14.62
C ASN A 378 -18.81 -0.88 -15.06
N GLY A 379 -18.25 -0.11 -14.14
CA GLY A 379 -17.76 1.24 -14.36
C GLY A 379 -16.33 1.43 -13.88
N ILE A 380 -16.18 2.24 -12.83
CA ILE A 380 -14.89 2.85 -12.48
C ILE A 380 -13.81 1.83 -12.04
N PHE A 381 -14.19 0.62 -11.60
CA PHE A 381 -13.30 -0.49 -11.22
C PHE A 381 -13.37 -1.70 -12.16
N ALA A 382 -14.01 -1.59 -13.33
CA ALA A 382 -14.24 -2.71 -14.25
C ALA A 382 -12.97 -3.45 -14.70
N LEU A 383 -11.84 -2.75 -14.76
CA LEU A 383 -10.55 -3.38 -15.04
C LEU A 383 -9.80 -3.63 -13.71
N PRO A 384 -9.26 -4.84 -13.50
CA PRO A 384 -8.49 -5.14 -12.29
C PRO A 384 -7.26 -4.23 -12.18
N ALA A 385 -6.83 -3.87 -10.96
CA ALA A 385 -5.63 -3.08 -10.71
C ALA A 385 -4.67 -3.82 -9.78
N ALA A 386 -3.36 -3.70 -10.04
CA ALA A 386 -2.34 -4.12 -9.08
C ALA A 386 -2.21 -3.07 -7.96
N LEU A 387 -1.73 -3.48 -6.79
CA LEU A 387 -1.39 -2.54 -5.73
C LEU A 387 -0.11 -1.76 -6.11
N PRO A 388 -0.03 -0.44 -5.88
CA PRO A 388 1.14 0.37 -6.26
C PRO A 388 2.42 0.03 -5.50
N HIS A 389 2.32 -0.61 -4.33
CA HIS A 389 3.43 -1.00 -3.47
C HIS A 389 3.78 -2.50 -3.54
N ASN A 390 3.06 -3.27 -4.36
CA ASN A 390 3.44 -4.61 -4.81
C ASN A 390 3.90 -4.56 -6.27
N ASP A 391 4.72 -5.51 -6.73
CA ASP A 391 5.26 -5.66 -8.09
C ASP A 391 5.17 -4.41 -9.00
N LEU A 392 6.23 -3.62 -9.00
CA LEU A 392 6.30 -2.44 -9.85
C LEU A 392 6.53 -2.90 -11.29
N ILE A 393 5.55 -2.73 -12.16
CA ILE A 393 5.66 -3.07 -13.58
C ILE A 393 5.43 -1.80 -14.40
N SER A 394 6.34 -1.53 -15.33
CA SER A 394 6.20 -0.46 -16.32
C SER A 394 6.39 -1.02 -17.73
N ASP A 395 5.49 -0.63 -18.61
CA ASP A 395 5.42 -1.03 -20.02
C ASP A 395 6.02 0.06 -20.93
N ASP A 396 6.28 -0.22 -22.20
CA ASP A 396 6.70 0.78 -23.19
C ASP A 396 5.60 1.80 -23.50
N SER A 397 4.37 1.51 -23.10
CA SER A 397 3.24 2.46 -23.16
C SER A 397 3.03 3.26 -21.86
N ASP A 398 3.81 3.05 -20.79
CA ASP A 398 3.59 3.70 -19.48
C ASP A 398 3.97 5.21 -19.50
N PRO A 399 3.01 6.15 -19.47
CA PRO A 399 3.31 7.57 -19.63
C PRO A 399 3.92 8.24 -18.38
N LEU A 400 4.01 7.52 -17.26
CA LEU A 400 4.55 8.03 -16.00
C LEU A 400 5.97 7.51 -15.73
N ARG A 401 6.24 6.29 -16.16
CA ARG A 401 7.48 5.58 -15.83
C ARG A 401 8.36 5.34 -17.03
N PHE A 402 7.82 5.39 -18.25
CA PHE A 402 8.58 5.17 -19.48
C PHE A 402 8.81 6.46 -20.27
N GLU A 403 10.01 6.58 -20.83
CA GLU A 403 10.37 7.59 -21.81
C GLU A 403 11.28 6.96 -22.87
N GLN A 404 11.27 7.53 -24.08
CA GLN A 404 12.15 7.12 -25.15
C GLN A 404 12.84 8.32 -25.80
N GLU A 405 14.08 8.09 -26.23
CA GLU A 405 14.87 8.99 -27.07
C GLU A 405 15.29 8.21 -28.33
N GLY A 406 15.30 8.88 -29.49
CA GLY A 406 15.69 8.29 -30.75
C GLY A 406 14.54 7.70 -31.57
N ASN A 407 14.88 6.93 -32.61
CA ASN A 407 13.95 6.52 -33.68
C ASN A 407 13.33 5.13 -33.44
N TRP A 408 12.72 4.92 -32.28
CA TRP A 408 11.98 3.69 -31.96
C TRP A 408 10.75 3.52 -32.85
N GLN A 409 10.55 2.32 -33.37
CA GLN A 409 9.42 1.93 -34.21
C GLN A 409 8.48 1.01 -33.43
N PRO A 410 7.17 1.28 -33.38
CA PRO A 410 6.23 0.42 -32.68
C PRO A 410 6.02 -0.92 -33.39
N GLU A 411 5.86 -1.98 -32.62
CA GLU A 411 5.39 -3.30 -33.04
C GLU A 411 4.09 -3.64 -32.29
N ASN A 412 3.13 -4.26 -32.98
CA ASN A 412 1.84 -4.67 -32.39
C ASN A 412 1.94 -6.05 -31.74
N GLU A 413 3.01 -6.27 -30.99
CA GLU A 413 3.29 -7.47 -30.21
C GLU A 413 4.16 -7.05 -29.02
N GLY A 414 3.94 -7.65 -27.85
CA GLY A 414 4.67 -7.33 -26.61
C GLY A 414 3.81 -7.51 -25.38
N PHE A 415 4.31 -7.11 -24.21
CA PHE A 415 3.51 -6.97 -23.01
C PHE A 415 2.44 -5.90 -23.27
N ARG A 416 1.20 -6.16 -22.83
CA ARG A 416 0.06 -5.25 -23.05
C ARG A 416 -0.21 -4.86 -24.52
N GLY A 417 0.29 -5.65 -25.48
CA GLY A 417 -0.09 -5.59 -26.89
C GLY A 417 0.84 -4.77 -27.78
N THR A 418 1.82 -4.05 -27.23
CA THR A 418 2.81 -3.29 -27.99
C THR A 418 4.22 -3.53 -27.48
N SER A 419 5.19 -3.24 -28.34
CA SER A 419 6.58 -3.03 -27.95
C SER A 419 7.22 -2.06 -28.93
N LEU A 420 8.45 -1.66 -28.66
CA LEU A 420 9.24 -0.77 -29.50
C LEU A 420 10.46 -1.49 -30.02
N THR A 421 10.85 -1.19 -31.25
CA THR A 421 12.10 -1.70 -31.82
C THR A 421 12.98 -0.62 -32.39
N VAL A 422 14.28 -0.86 -32.36
CA VAL A 422 15.26 0.04 -32.93
C VAL A 422 16.41 -0.73 -33.55
N GLN A 423 16.89 -0.23 -34.70
CA GLN A 423 18.04 -0.78 -35.37
C GLN A 423 19.33 -0.53 -34.55
N PRO A 424 20.33 -1.43 -34.63
CA PRO A 424 21.57 -1.28 -33.90
C PRO A 424 22.31 0.00 -34.29
N GLY A 425 22.95 0.62 -33.30
CA GLY A 425 23.63 1.90 -33.39
C GLY A 425 24.72 2.06 -32.32
N LYS A 426 24.95 3.29 -31.86
CA LYS A 426 26.03 3.65 -30.92
C LYS A 426 25.51 4.21 -29.59
N GLY A 427 24.26 3.91 -29.24
CA GLY A 427 23.61 4.36 -28.01
C GLY A 427 22.86 5.69 -28.16
N GLU A 428 22.61 6.14 -29.39
CA GLU A 428 21.83 7.36 -29.65
C GLU A 428 20.31 7.19 -29.47
N SER A 429 19.81 5.95 -29.38
CA SER A 429 18.41 5.67 -29.06
C SER A 429 18.33 4.90 -27.75
N VAL A 430 17.51 5.40 -26.81
CA VAL A 430 17.40 4.88 -25.44
C VAL A 430 15.92 4.71 -25.09
N ALA A 431 15.55 3.55 -24.56
CA ALA A 431 14.28 3.31 -23.88
C ALA A 431 14.56 3.31 -22.37
N ARG A 432 13.77 4.03 -21.58
CA ARG A 432 14.08 4.25 -20.16
C ARG A 432 12.85 4.08 -19.29
N TRP A 433 12.99 3.25 -18.25
CA TRP A 433 11.98 3.05 -17.21
C TRP A 433 12.47 3.59 -15.87
N ARG A 434 11.60 4.27 -15.09
CA ARG A 434 11.91 4.79 -13.75
C ARG A 434 10.88 4.37 -12.71
N HIS A 435 11.34 3.82 -11.61
CA HIS A 435 10.53 3.38 -10.48
C HIS A 435 11.00 4.01 -9.18
N LYS A 436 10.11 4.70 -8.47
CA LYS A 436 10.38 5.13 -7.09
C LYS A 436 10.10 3.97 -6.13
N ILE A 437 11.02 3.72 -5.21
CA ILE A 437 10.95 2.60 -4.27
C ILE A 437 10.27 3.05 -2.99
N SER A 438 9.15 2.41 -2.68
CA SER A 438 8.35 2.70 -1.49
C SER A 438 8.57 1.70 -0.36
N LYS A 439 9.53 0.78 -0.50
CA LYS A 439 9.84 -0.27 0.48
C LYS A 439 11.29 -0.71 0.38
N THR A 440 12.05 -0.66 1.48
CA THR A 440 13.40 -1.23 1.51
C THR A 440 13.33 -2.75 1.42
N ALA A 441 13.85 -3.35 0.35
CA ALA A 441 13.78 -4.79 0.12
C ALA A 441 14.83 -5.26 -0.90
N PRO A 442 15.16 -6.57 -0.93
CA PRO A 442 15.88 -7.16 -2.06
C PRO A 442 14.96 -7.22 -3.28
N TYR A 443 15.08 -6.30 -4.24
CA TYR A 443 14.24 -6.35 -5.43
C TYR A 443 14.85 -7.27 -6.48
N HIS A 444 14.05 -8.17 -7.03
CA HIS A 444 14.33 -8.85 -8.28
C HIS A 444 13.84 -7.97 -9.44
N ILE A 445 14.75 -7.62 -10.34
CA ILE A 445 14.49 -6.80 -11.52
C ILE A 445 14.46 -7.72 -12.74
N PHE A 446 13.38 -7.65 -13.51
CA PHE A 446 13.16 -8.43 -14.71
C PHE A 446 12.95 -7.51 -15.92
N ALA A 447 13.31 -8.01 -17.09
CA ALA A 447 12.90 -7.46 -18.37
C ALA A 447 12.10 -8.47 -19.17
N ARG A 448 11.31 -7.97 -20.10
CA ARG A 448 10.53 -8.73 -21.08
C ARG A 448 10.76 -8.12 -22.46
N TRP A 449 10.61 -8.92 -23.51
CA TRP A 449 10.74 -8.52 -24.91
C TRP A 449 10.05 -9.52 -25.84
N VAL A 450 9.80 -9.08 -27.07
CA VAL A 450 9.44 -9.94 -28.21
C VAL A 450 10.71 -10.44 -28.88
N SER A 451 10.85 -11.76 -28.95
CA SER A 451 12.01 -12.39 -29.58
C SER A 451 11.80 -12.64 -31.06
N ALA A 452 12.82 -12.39 -31.87
CA ALA A 452 12.85 -12.72 -33.28
C ALA A 452 14.28 -13.05 -33.74
N PRO A 453 14.48 -13.75 -34.88
CA PRO A 453 15.81 -14.14 -35.35
C PRO A 453 16.76 -12.97 -35.66
N ASP A 454 16.24 -11.77 -35.92
CA ASP A 454 17.01 -10.55 -36.19
C ASP A 454 17.27 -9.72 -34.92
N ARG A 455 16.79 -10.18 -33.75
CA ARG A 455 17.02 -9.49 -32.48
C ARG A 455 18.47 -9.60 -32.03
N SER A 456 18.89 -8.63 -31.23
CA SER A 456 20.23 -8.63 -30.67
C SER A 456 20.46 -9.81 -29.73
N THR A 457 21.65 -10.40 -29.81
CA THR A 457 22.11 -11.41 -28.85
C THR A 457 22.78 -10.81 -27.62
N ASN A 458 23.00 -9.49 -27.60
CA ASN A 458 23.72 -8.77 -26.56
C ASN A 458 23.09 -7.42 -26.16
N ALA A 459 21.75 -7.31 -26.21
CA ALA A 459 21.01 -6.12 -25.82
C ALA A 459 21.38 -5.70 -24.39
N LEU A 460 21.82 -4.45 -24.21
CA LEU A 460 22.46 -3.99 -22.98
C LEU A 460 21.50 -3.17 -22.10
N TYR A 461 21.17 -3.72 -20.94
CA TYR A 461 20.39 -3.05 -19.90
C TYR A 461 21.30 -2.41 -18.86
N ARG A 462 21.14 -1.11 -18.61
CA ARG A 462 21.84 -0.37 -17.55
C ARG A 462 20.87 -0.03 -16.43
N ILE A 463 21.10 -0.65 -15.27
CA ILE A 463 20.27 -0.50 -14.08
C ILE A 463 20.99 0.39 -13.08
N GLN A 464 20.36 1.50 -12.69
CA GLN A 464 20.93 2.53 -11.82
C GLN A 464 20.01 2.80 -10.63
N TRP A 465 20.58 2.89 -9.43
CA TRP A 465 19.89 3.34 -8.22
C TRP A 465 20.91 3.83 -7.20
N ALA A 466 20.56 4.87 -6.44
CA ALA A 466 21.49 5.58 -5.57
C ALA A 466 22.81 5.92 -6.32
N ASN A 467 23.95 5.43 -5.83
CA ASN A 467 25.26 5.60 -6.47
C ASN A 467 25.75 4.33 -7.21
N LYS A 468 24.86 3.36 -7.43
CA LYS A 468 25.19 2.08 -8.08
C LYS A 468 24.74 2.09 -9.55
N LEU A 469 25.54 1.45 -10.40
CA LEU A 469 25.24 1.15 -11.80
C LEU A 469 25.60 -0.31 -12.08
N LYS A 470 24.71 -1.05 -12.73
CA LYS A 470 24.91 -2.42 -13.22
C LYS A 470 24.57 -2.50 -14.70
N GLU A 471 25.40 -3.21 -15.45
CA GLU A 471 25.23 -3.41 -16.88
C GLU A 471 25.02 -4.91 -17.13
N ILE A 472 23.88 -5.27 -17.73
CA ILE A 472 23.46 -6.65 -17.99
C ILE A 472 23.17 -6.79 -19.49
N SER A 473 23.91 -7.67 -20.18
CA SER A 473 23.61 -8.05 -21.56
C SER A 473 22.69 -9.25 -21.61
N VAL A 474 21.65 -9.21 -22.44
CA VAL A 474 20.72 -10.31 -22.65
C VAL A 474 20.57 -10.67 -24.13
N ASN A 475 20.24 -11.95 -24.38
CA ASN A 475 19.93 -12.43 -25.72
C ASN A 475 18.42 -12.30 -25.99
N GLN A 476 18.06 -11.38 -26.89
CA GLN A 476 16.67 -11.15 -27.28
C GLN A 476 16.19 -12.05 -28.42
N THR A 477 17.02 -12.94 -28.97
CA THR A 477 16.56 -13.98 -29.93
C THR A 477 15.82 -15.13 -29.25
N ALA A 478 15.75 -15.15 -27.92
CA ALA A 478 15.17 -16.22 -27.11
C ALA A 478 14.22 -15.66 -26.05
N ASN A 479 13.56 -16.55 -25.30
CA ASN A 479 12.66 -16.19 -24.18
C ASN A 479 11.48 -15.30 -24.59
N ASN A 480 10.88 -15.58 -25.76
CA ASN A 480 9.77 -14.79 -26.32
C ASN A 480 8.69 -14.50 -25.27
N GLY A 481 8.47 -13.23 -24.95
CA GLY A 481 7.43 -12.84 -24.01
C GLY A 481 7.54 -13.55 -22.65
N GLN A 482 8.75 -13.79 -22.15
CA GLN A 482 8.99 -14.28 -20.79
C GLN A 482 9.61 -13.17 -19.94
N TRP A 483 9.39 -13.21 -18.62
CA TRP A 483 10.10 -12.34 -17.68
C TRP A 483 11.48 -12.93 -17.41
N VAL A 484 12.52 -12.27 -17.90
CA VAL A 484 13.91 -12.68 -17.71
C VAL A 484 14.53 -11.87 -16.59
N HIS A 485 15.08 -12.56 -15.60
CA HIS A 485 15.76 -11.96 -14.46
C HIS A 485 17.04 -11.25 -14.92
N LEU A 486 17.23 -10.01 -14.51
CA LEU A 486 18.42 -9.21 -14.80
C LEU A 486 19.32 -9.08 -13.57
N LEU A 487 18.73 -8.76 -12.43
CA LEU A 487 19.46 -8.39 -11.23
C LEU A 487 18.62 -8.63 -9.97
N THR A 488 19.29 -9.01 -8.89
CA THR A 488 18.78 -8.84 -7.53
C THR A 488 19.73 -7.93 -6.76
N ASP A 489 19.20 -6.88 -6.14
CA ASP A 489 19.95 -6.07 -5.16
C ASP A 489 18.98 -5.48 -4.13
N THR A 490 19.50 -5.11 -2.96
CA THR A 490 18.72 -4.39 -1.96
C THR A 490 18.65 -2.93 -2.35
N ILE A 491 17.42 -2.43 -2.43
CA ILE A 491 17.11 -1.05 -2.80
C ILE A 491 16.35 -0.44 -1.65
N GLU A 492 16.79 0.74 -1.21
CA GLU A 492 16.24 1.38 -0.03
C GLU A 492 15.02 2.23 -0.39
N PHE A 493 14.12 2.39 0.58
CA PHE A 493 13.01 3.33 0.52
C PHE A 493 13.46 4.72 0.04
N GLY A 494 12.64 5.35 -0.80
CA GLY A 494 12.87 6.68 -1.35
C GLY A 494 13.85 6.72 -2.52
N GLN A 495 14.64 5.67 -2.75
CA GLN A 495 15.53 5.58 -3.90
C GLN A 495 14.71 5.43 -5.20
N GLN A 496 15.29 5.88 -6.31
CA GLN A 496 14.74 5.65 -7.64
C GLN A 496 15.59 4.60 -8.36
N VAL A 497 14.94 3.62 -8.97
CA VAL A 497 15.55 2.67 -9.91
C VAL A 497 15.27 3.13 -11.32
N GLN A 498 16.33 3.29 -12.11
CA GLN A 498 16.28 3.57 -13.53
C GLN A 498 16.83 2.38 -14.31
N VAL A 499 16.13 1.97 -15.36
CA VAL A 499 16.57 0.93 -16.30
C VAL A 499 16.62 1.54 -17.69
N ASP A 500 17.81 1.61 -18.28
CA ASP A 500 18.02 2.10 -19.64
C ASP A 500 18.36 0.92 -20.56
N LEU A 501 17.73 0.88 -21.73
CA LEU A 501 18.07 -0.02 -22.83
C LEU A 501 18.42 0.84 -24.04
N ASP A 502 19.67 0.79 -24.50
CA ASP A 502 20.12 1.57 -25.66
C ASP A 502 20.50 0.69 -26.86
N ASN A 503 20.53 1.30 -28.04
CA ASN A 503 20.78 0.61 -29.30
C ASN A 503 22.23 0.17 -29.56
N THR A 504 23.12 0.15 -28.56
CA THR A 504 24.49 -0.40 -28.68
C THR A 504 24.45 -1.93 -28.69
N ALA A 505 24.13 -2.52 -29.84
CA ALA A 505 23.83 -3.93 -29.99
C ALA A 505 24.30 -4.52 -31.33
N ASP A 506 24.33 -5.85 -31.41
CA ASP A 506 24.66 -6.63 -32.62
C ASP A 506 23.47 -6.93 -33.55
N GLY A 507 22.25 -6.54 -33.15
CA GLY A 507 21.02 -6.78 -33.90
C GLY A 507 19.91 -5.80 -33.49
N THR A 508 18.71 -5.98 -34.03
CA THR A 508 17.57 -5.10 -33.69
C THR A 508 17.23 -5.28 -32.20
N ILE A 509 17.04 -4.20 -31.46
CA ILE A 509 16.62 -4.27 -30.06
C ILE A 509 15.09 -4.17 -29.98
N ASN A 510 14.50 -4.89 -29.04
CA ASN A 510 13.11 -4.77 -28.63
C ASN A 510 13.02 -4.25 -27.18
N ALA A 511 12.29 -3.17 -26.98
CA ALA A 511 11.96 -2.56 -25.69
C ALA A 511 10.48 -2.79 -25.41
N ASP A 512 10.17 -3.48 -24.32
CA ASP A 512 8.80 -3.89 -23.98
C ASP A 512 8.53 -3.51 -22.51
N ALA A 513 8.85 -4.37 -21.53
CA ALA A 513 8.48 -4.08 -20.14
C ALA A 513 9.56 -4.43 -19.11
N ILE A 514 9.52 -3.71 -17.98
CA ILE A 514 10.36 -3.90 -16.79
C ILE A 514 9.49 -4.22 -15.58
N ARG A 515 9.92 -5.17 -14.74
CA ARG A 515 9.25 -5.54 -13.49
C ARG A 515 10.23 -5.57 -12.32
N LEU A 516 9.89 -4.92 -11.22
CA LEU A 516 10.58 -5.02 -9.93
C LEU A 516 9.65 -5.71 -8.94
N VAL A 517 10.04 -6.89 -8.46
CA VAL A 517 9.28 -7.67 -7.49
C VAL A 517 10.14 -7.93 -6.27
N ILE A 518 9.52 -7.87 -5.11
CA ILE A 518 10.14 -8.26 -3.86
C ILE A 518 9.91 -9.77 -3.75
N PRO A 519 10.95 -10.60 -3.84
CA PRO A 519 10.79 -12.04 -3.74
C PRO A 519 10.22 -12.34 -2.36
N LYS A 520 9.16 -13.17 -2.31
CA LYS A 520 8.81 -13.84 -1.06
C LYS A 520 10.03 -14.68 -0.67
N ALA A 521 10.57 -14.45 0.54
CA ALA A 521 11.69 -15.24 1.04
C ALA A 521 11.35 -16.72 0.94
N PHE A 522 12.30 -17.56 0.54
CA PHE A 522 12.10 -19.00 0.58
C PHE A 522 12.36 -19.45 2.01
N ASP A 523 11.29 -19.66 2.77
CA ASP A 523 11.38 -19.97 4.19
C ASP A 523 10.93 -21.38 4.46
N ILE A 524 11.61 -21.99 5.43
CA ILE A 524 11.15 -23.21 6.09
C ILE A 524 10.04 -22.78 7.05
N LEU A 525 8.80 -23.15 6.71
CA LEU A 525 7.63 -22.98 7.56
C LEU A 525 7.67 -23.90 8.78
N ASP A 526 8.18 -25.12 8.59
CA ASP A 526 8.14 -26.15 9.62
C ASP A 526 9.25 -27.18 9.43
N ILE A 527 9.77 -27.69 10.54
CA ILE A 527 10.73 -28.79 10.59
C ILE A 527 10.17 -29.84 11.54
N ASN A 528 9.69 -30.94 10.99
CA ASN A 528 9.17 -32.06 11.74
C ASN A 528 10.12 -33.26 11.61
N ALA A 529 10.50 -33.88 12.72
CA ALA A 529 11.28 -35.11 12.74
C ALA A 529 10.39 -36.24 13.26
N PRO A 530 9.56 -36.88 12.41
CA PRO A 530 8.60 -37.88 12.86
C PRO A 530 9.25 -39.11 13.50
N ASP A 531 10.51 -39.40 13.17
CA ASP A 531 11.33 -40.42 13.81
C ASP A 531 12.84 -40.13 13.67
N SER A 532 13.69 -41.05 14.11
CA SER A 532 15.15 -40.88 14.12
C SER A 532 15.82 -40.94 12.75
N ILE A 533 15.09 -41.24 11.67
CA ILE A 533 15.63 -41.39 10.32
C ILE A 533 14.92 -40.53 9.27
N ASN A 534 13.80 -39.88 9.62
CA ASN A 534 13.00 -39.05 8.72
C ASN A 534 12.94 -37.59 9.21
N LEU A 535 13.11 -36.66 8.27
CA LEU A 535 12.98 -35.21 8.47
C LEU A 535 12.05 -34.64 7.40
N GLU A 536 10.95 -34.05 7.82
CA GLU A 536 9.99 -33.35 6.99
C GLU A 536 10.22 -31.85 7.11
N ILE A 537 10.46 -31.18 5.98
CA ILE A 537 10.66 -29.74 5.92
C ILE A 537 9.57 -29.15 5.05
N ARG A 538 8.76 -28.26 5.62
CA ARG A 538 7.69 -27.57 4.90
C ARG A 538 8.19 -26.19 4.50
N PHE A 539 7.93 -25.78 3.26
CA PHE A 539 8.33 -24.47 2.75
C PHE A 539 7.12 -23.59 2.45
N ASN A 540 7.32 -22.27 2.43
CA ASN A 540 6.27 -21.29 2.19
C ASN A 540 5.85 -21.14 0.72
N ARG A 541 6.40 -21.98 -0.16
CA ARG A 541 6.00 -22.16 -1.56
C ARG A 541 6.42 -23.54 -2.06
N SER A 542 5.74 -24.04 -3.10
CA SER A 542 6.12 -25.28 -3.79
C SER A 542 7.51 -25.16 -4.42
N LEU A 543 8.31 -26.20 -4.32
CA LEU A 543 9.58 -26.33 -5.04
C LEU A 543 9.34 -26.93 -6.43
N ASP A 544 9.92 -26.33 -7.48
CA ASP A 544 9.94 -26.95 -8.81
C ASP A 544 10.74 -28.25 -8.77
N LYS A 545 10.16 -29.37 -9.19
CA LYS A 545 10.81 -30.70 -9.21
C LYS A 545 12.18 -30.66 -9.89
N THR A 546 12.33 -29.85 -10.94
CA THR A 546 13.55 -29.68 -11.71
C THR A 546 14.65 -28.95 -10.93
N GLU A 547 14.29 -28.00 -10.06
CA GLU A 547 15.22 -27.30 -9.16
C GLU A 547 15.61 -28.17 -7.96
N VAL A 548 14.68 -28.97 -7.43
CA VAL A 548 14.92 -29.88 -6.30
C VAL A 548 15.85 -31.01 -6.66
N GLU A 549 15.86 -31.50 -7.89
CA GLU A 549 16.75 -32.59 -8.29
C GLU A 549 18.14 -32.08 -8.75
N ASN A 550 18.31 -30.76 -8.86
CA ASN A 550 19.60 -30.15 -9.20
C ASN A 550 20.51 -30.00 -7.97
N THR A 551 21.35 -31.02 -7.76
CA THR A 551 22.37 -31.07 -6.71
C THR A 551 23.41 -29.93 -6.73
N GLY A 552 23.41 -29.06 -7.75
CA GLY A 552 24.21 -27.84 -7.75
C GLY A 552 23.65 -26.72 -6.86
N ASN A 553 22.39 -26.82 -6.42
CA ASN A 553 21.69 -25.77 -5.69
C ASN A 553 21.80 -25.89 -4.16
N TYR A 554 22.33 -27.00 -3.65
CA TYR A 554 22.44 -27.28 -2.21
C TYR A 554 23.48 -28.38 -1.96
N ILE A 555 23.94 -28.55 -0.72
CA ILE A 555 24.82 -29.66 -0.32
C ILE A 555 24.01 -30.62 0.54
N ILE A 556 23.81 -31.85 0.06
CA ILE A 556 23.23 -32.95 0.86
C ILE A 556 24.38 -33.86 1.28
N ASN A 557 24.40 -34.23 2.56
CA ASN A 557 25.32 -35.25 3.04
C ASN A 557 25.04 -36.58 2.30
N PRO A 558 26.03 -37.28 1.73
CA PRO A 558 25.82 -38.51 0.95
C PRO A 558 24.99 -39.62 1.63
N ASP A 559 24.83 -39.57 2.96
CA ASP A 559 24.02 -40.53 3.72
C ASP A 559 22.51 -40.14 3.80
N ILE A 560 22.08 -39.04 3.18
CA ILE A 560 20.70 -38.53 3.21
C ILE A 560 20.03 -38.72 1.84
N THR A 561 18.86 -39.35 1.81
CA THR A 561 18.05 -39.55 0.59
C THR A 561 16.83 -38.63 0.62
N ILE A 562 16.59 -37.86 -0.46
CA ILE A 562 15.41 -37.00 -0.60
C ILE A 562 14.25 -37.79 -1.20
N HIS A 563 13.07 -37.69 -0.57
CA HIS A 563 11.80 -38.16 -1.13
C HIS A 563 10.85 -36.98 -1.32
N ASN A 564 10.37 -36.77 -2.56
CA ASN A 564 9.28 -35.82 -2.82
C ASN A 564 7.95 -36.51 -2.53
N VAL A 565 7.25 -36.07 -1.49
CA VAL A 565 6.05 -36.76 -0.97
C VAL A 565 4.76 -36.39 -1.71
N TYR A 566 4.82 -35.52 -2.74
CA TYR A 566 3.64 -35.05 -3.48
C TYR A 566 3.81 -35.07 -5.01
N ALA A 567 4.66 -35.95 -5.56
CA ALA A 567 4.74 -36.22 -7.00
C ALA A 567 4.06 -37.54 -7.38
#